data_AF-A0A8S1EFS6-F1
#
_entry.id   AF-A0A8S1EFS6-F1
#
_cell.length_a   1.000
_cell.length_b   1.000
_cell.length_c   1.000
_cell.angle_alpha   90.00
_cell.angle_beta   90.00
_cell.angle_gamma   90.00
#
_symmetry.space_group_name_H-M   'P 1'
#
loop_
_entity.id
_entity.type
_entity.pdbx_description
1 polymer ?
#
loop_
_entity_poly.entity_id
_entity_poly.type
_entity_poly.pdbx_seq_one_letter_code
_entity_poly.pdbx_strand_id
1 'polypeptide(L)'
;MNQVFTAGQYMGFVFAQIANWLFLYLIITKNTMKIGTYRYLMISYAIFSIVYSIIEVISLPIIFSKGPAFYICVGSFLKYNRNLGIPLAKNFEVDSFRIAYTSLLYYSYDMFGNIQIRWSEWIGVFLVFLIMAFSILTMIIFGIKIFTKMKGASFLSPKTKDLNRQLFRALVFQSIIPIVLMILPVSILFTFPMFSLGIGKYANIPCLSAALYPGIEASVNIFIIRDFRRILMCTKRSRTFHLSTTAYSGVQRLSA
;
A
#
# COMPACT_ATOMS: atom_id res chain seq x y z
N MET A 1 -5.28 -13.09 -21.46
CA MET A 1 -4.64 -11.93 -20.80
C MET A 1 -5.16 -11.71 -19.38
N ASN A 2 -6.47 -11.81 -19.13
CA ASN A 2 -6.99 -11.78 -17.75
C ASN A 2 -6.35 -12.85 -16.85
N GLN A 3 -6.11 -14.05 -17.37
CA GLN A 3 -5.35 -15.10 -16.66
C GLN A 3 -3.93 -14.67 -16.23
N VAL A 4 -3.25 -13.82 -17.02
CA VAL A 4 -1.92 -13.30 -16.68
C VAL A 4 -2.02 -12.29 -15.53
N PHE A 5 -3.00 -11.40 -15.57
CA PHE A 5 -3.25 -10.45 -14.46
C PHE A 5 -3.67 -11.18 -13.19
N THR A 6 -4.55 -12.18 -13.29
CA THR A 6 -4.96 -13.02 -12.16
C THR A 6 -3.77 -13.80 -11.57
N ALA A 7 -2.92 -14.41 -12.42
CA ALA A 7 -1.67 -15.02 -11.95
C ALA A 7 -0.76 -14.00 -11.27
N GLY A 8 -0.68 -12.78 -11.82
CA GLY A 8 0.02 -11.65 -11.23
C GLY A 8 -0.51 -11.25 -9.86
N GLN A 9 -1.83 -11.24 -9.66
CA GLN A 9 -2.45 -10.97 -8.36
C GLN A 9 -2.11 -12.05 -7.33
N TYR A 10 -2.18 -13.33 -7.70
CA TYR A 10 -1.74 -14.42 -6.81
C TYR A 10 -0.26 -14.34 -6.46
N MET A 11 0.60 -14.03 -7.44
CA MET A 11 2.03 -13.80 -7.17
C MET A 11 2.24 -12.59 -6.26
N GLY A 12 1.49 -11.50 -6.47
CA GLY A 12 1.50 -10.31 -5.63
C GLY A 12 1.08 -10.62 -4.20
N PHE A 13 0.03 -11.42 -4.01
CA PHE A 13 -0.41 -11.91 -2.71
C PHE A 13 0.68 -12.73 -2.00
N VAL A 14 1.26 -13.73 -2.68
CA VAL A 14 2.34 -14.55 -2.10
C VAL A 14 3.54 -13.68 -1.71
N PHE A 15 3.93 -12.75 -2.58
CA PHE A 15 4.99 -11.79 -2.31
C PHE A 15 4.67 -10.90 -1.11
N ALA A 16 3.45 -10.36 -1.04
CA ALA A 16 2.98 -9.54 0.08
C ALA A 16 3.04 -10.30 1.40
N GLN A 17 2.61 -11.56 1.43
CA GLN A 17 2.68 -12.39 2.63
C GLN A 17 4.13 -12.61 3.06
N ILE A 18 5.00 -13.07 2.15
CA ILE A 18 6.40 -13.32 2.47
C ILE A 18 7.09 -12.06 3.00
N ALA A 19 6.92 -10.93 2.30
CA ALA A 19 7.56 -9.67 2.67
C ALA A 19 7.06 -9.14 4.03
N ASN A 20 5.75 -9.16 4.28
CA ASN A 20 5.19 -8.66 5.54
C ASN A 20 5.47 -9.60 6.73
N TRP A 21 5.47 -10.92 6.54
CA TRP A 21 5.88 -11.85 7.58
C TRP A 21 7.37 -11.71 7.93
N LEU A 22 8.23 -11.54 6.92
CA LEU A 22 9.64 -11.23 7.14
C LEU A 22 9.81 -9.90 7.89
N PHE A 23 9.08 -8.86 7.48
CA PHE A 23 9.11 -7.56 8.15
C PHE A 23 8.70 -7.68 9.62
N LEU A 24 7.60 -8.38 9.90
CA LEU A 24 7.11 -8.62 11.26
C LEU A 24 8.11 -9.43 12.10
N TYR A 25 8.68 -10.49 11.52
CA TYR A 25 9.70 -11.32 12.17
C TYR A 25 10.91 -10.47 12.58
N LEU A 26 11.41 -9.61 11.69
CA LEU A 26 12.53 -8.71 11.97
C LEU A 26 12.20 -7.68 13.07
N ILE A 27 10.95 -7.20 13.15
CA ILE A 27 10.50 -6.32 14.22
C ILE A 27 10.43 -7.06 15.57
N ILE A 28 9.95 -8.30 15.60
CA ILE A 28 9.73 -9.06 16.84
C ILE A 28 11.05 -9.57 17.43
N THR A 29 11.90 -10.19 16.61
CA THR A 29 13.16 -10.82 17.07
C THR A 29 14.22 -9.82 17.52
N LYS A 30 14.09 -8.54 17.18
CA LYS A 30 15.04 -7.51 17.57
C LYS A 30 14.53 -6.63 18.70
N ASN A 31 15.06 -6.89 19.89
CA ASN A 31 14.95 -6.01 21.06
C ASN A 31 15.86 -4.75 20.96
N THR A 32 16.53 -4.54 19.82
CA THR A 32 17.57 -3.51 19.65
C THR A 32 17.07 -2.20 19.07
N MET A 33 15.80 -2.14 18.64
CA MET A 33 15.21 -0.89 18.17
C MET A 33 14.97 -0.02 19.40
N LYS A 34 15.81 1.00 19.63
CA LYS A 34 15.58 2.10 20.59
C LYS A 34 14.40 2.99 20.16
N ILE A 35 13.38 2.37 19.58
CA ILE A 35 12.27 2.96 18.89
C ILE A 35 11.06 2.48 19.66
N GLY A 36 10.74 3.15 20.77
CA GLY A 36 9.68 2.76 21.70
C GLY A 36 8.31 2.67 21.01
N THR A 37 7.50 3.73 21.09
CA THR A 37 6.12 3.74 20.55
C THR A 37 6.04 3.40 19.05
N TYR A 38 7.05 3.74 18.27
CA TYR A 38 7.04 3.51 16.82
C TYR A 38 7.17 2.03 16.41
N ARG A 39 7.62 1.14 17.31
CA ARG A 39 7.52 -0.31 17.10
C ARG A 39 6.07 -0.76 16.91
N TYR A 40 5.15 -0.26 17.74
CA TYR A 40 3.73 -0.60 17.65
C TYR A 40 3.11 -0.11 16.33
N LEU A 41 3.55 1.07 15.86
CA LEU A 41 3.12 1.61 14.58
C LEU A 41 3.56 0.72 13.40
N MET A 42 4.82 0.25 13.37
CA MET A 42 5.26 -0.66 12.31
C MET A 42 4.56 -2.03 12.36
N ILE A 43 4.29 -2.55 13.56
CA ILE A 43 3.53 -3.80 13.73
C ILE A 43 2.11 -3.62 13.21
N SER A 44 1.43 -2.53 13.55
CA SER A 44 0.07 -2.28 13.07
C SER A 44 0.04 -2.15 11.54
N TYR A 45 0.99 -1.42 10.94
CA TYR A 45 1.11 -1.34 9.47
C TYR A 45 1.30 -2.72 8.82
N ALA A 46 2.18 -3.56 9.36
CA ALA A 46 2.40 -4.91 8.82
C ALA A 46 1.12 -5.76 8.91
N ILE A 47 0.40 -5.70 10.03
CA ILE A 47 -0.86 -6.44 10.22
C ILE A 47 -1.92 -5.95 9.22
N PHE A 48 -2.12 -4.63 9.10
CA PHE A 48 -3.07 -4.08 8.13
C PHE A 48 -2.71 -4.45 6.69
N SER A 49 -1.42 -4.47 6.36
CA SER A 49 -0.92 -4.87 5.04
C SER A 49 -1.21 -6.35 4.72
N ILE A 50 -1.02 -7.24 5.70
CA ILE A 50 -1.38 -8.66 5.60
C ILE A 50 -2.88 -8.81 5.37
N VAL A 51 -3.71 -8.18 6.22
CA VAL A 51 -5.18 -8.22 6.10
C VAL A 51 -5.64 -7.67 4.75
N TYR A 52 -5.09 -6.53 4.32
CA TYR A 52 -5.39 -5.94 3.02
C TYR A 52 -5.10 -6.92 1.87
N SER A 53 -3.94 -7.59 1.87
CA SER A 53 -3.60 -8.55 0.81
C SER A 53 -4.51 -9.78 0.81
N ILE A 54 -5.02 -10.20 1.98
CA ILE A 54 -6.03 -11.27 2.08
C ILE A 54 -7.36 -10.80 1.48
N ILE A 55 -7.81 -9.58 1.80
CA ILE A 55 -9.03 -9.02 1.22
C ILE A 55 -8.90 -8.88 -0.31
N GLU A 56 -7.74 -8.45 -0.80
CA GLU A 56 -7.46 -8.33 -2.23
C GLU A 56 -7.59 -9.68 -2.95
N VAL A 57 -6.93 -10.74 -2.47
CA VAL A 57 -7.00 -12.06 -3.10
C VAL A 57 -8.37 -12.73 -2.95
N ILE A 58 -9.07 -12.48 -1.85
CA ILE A 58 -10.46 -12.93 -1.64
C ILE A 58 -11.40 -12.20 -2.59
N SER A 59 -11.18 -10.93 -2.88
CA SER A 59 -12.02 -10.14 -3.78
C SER A 59 -11.69 -10.41 -5.24
N LEU A 60 -10.42 -10.70 -5.53
CA LEU A 60 -9.83 -10.92 -6.85
C LEU A 60 -10.48 -10.03 -7.92
N PRO A 61 -10.35 -8.70 -7.81
CA PRO A 61 -11.05 -7.78 -8.70
C PRO A 61 -10.55 -7.95 -10.13
N ILE A 62 -11.47 -8.05 -11.08
CA ILE A 62 -11.20 -8.13 -12.51
C ILE A 62 -11.98 -7.01 -13.19
N ILE A 63 -11.27 -6.18 -13.94
CA ILE A 63 -11.82 -5.01 -14.62
C ILE A 63 -12.00 -5.31 -16.10
N PHE A 64 -13.19 -5.00 -16.60
CA PHE A 64 -13.53 -5.05 -18.02
C PHE A 64 -13.85 -3.65 -18.49
N SER A 65 -13.10 -3.15 -19.47
CA SER A 65 -13.32 -1.84 -20.09
C SER A 65 -13.78 -2.05 -21.54
N LYS A 66 -14.89 -1.40 -21.92
CA LYS A 66 -15.41 -1.39 -23.29
C LYS A 66 -15.99 0.00 -23.60
N GLY A 67 -15.37 0.70 -24.55
CA GLY A 67 -15.77 2.06 -24.93
C GLY A 67 -15.69 3.03 -23.75
N PRO A 68 -16.71 3.88 -23.51
CA PRO A 68 -16.75 4.86 -22.42
C PRO A 68 -17.06 4.26 -21.03
N ALA A 69 -17.12 2.93 -20.91
CA ALA A 69 -17.53 2.25 -19.70
C ALA A 69 -16.48 1.26 -19.20
N PHE A 70 -16.46 1.05 -17.90
CA PHE A 70 -15.82 -0.11 -17.31
C PHE A 70 -16.63 -0.65 -16.14
N TYR A 71 -16.46 -1.93 -15.85
CA TYR A 71 -17.04 -2.55 -14.68
C TYR A 71 -16.03 -3.47 -14.00
N ILE A 72 -16.12 -3.54 -12.68
CA ILE A 72 -15.27 -4.34 -11.80
C ILE A 72 -16.09 -5.53 -11.32
N CYS A 73 -15.65 -6.73 -11.68
CA CYS A 73 -16.23 -7.97 -11.23
C CYS A 73 -15.34 -8.65 -10.19
N VAL A 74 -15.98 -9.43 -9.32
CA VAL A 74 -15.31 -10.37 -8.43
C VAL A 74 -14.91 -11.61 -9.22
N GLY A 75 -13.61 -11.91 -9.26
CA GLY A 75 -13.05 -13.09 -9.94
C GLY A 75 -12.93 -14.34 -9.07
N SER A 76 -13.12 -14.21 -7.76
CA SER A 76 -12.91 -15.28 -6.78
C SER A 76 -14.15 -16.16 -6.56
N PHE A 77 -14.06 -17.09 -5.60
CA PHE A 77 -15.18 -17.92 -5.16
C PHE A 77 -16.41 -17.11 -4.70
N LEU A 78 -16.22 -15.86 -4.27
CA LEU A 78 -17.30 -14.95 -3.88
C LEU A 78 -18.28 -14.66 -5.02
N LYS A 79 -17.86 -14.83 -6.29
CA LYS A 79 -18.75 -14.73 -7.46
C LYS A 79 -19.92 -15.73 -7.40
N TYR A 80 -19.72 -16.89 -6.77
CA TYR A 80 -20.73 -17.95 -6.69
C TYR A 80 -21.65 -17.82 -5.47
N ASN A 81 -21.42 -16.85 -4.58
CA ASN A 81 -22.28 -16.63 -3.43
C ASN A 81 -23.59 -15.96 -3.84
N ARG A 82 -24.63 -16.78 -3.99
CA ARG A 82 -26.00 -16.38 -4.39
C ARG A 82 -26.60 -15.30 -3.48
N ASN A 83 -26.23 -15.28 -2.20
CA ASN A 83 -26.73 -14.32 -1.20
C ASN A 83 -26.27 -12.88 -1.44
N LEU A 84 -25.12 -12.68 -2.09
CA LEU A 84 -24.62 -11.34 -2.46
C LEU A 84 -25.07 -10.93 -3.87
N GLY A 85 -25.22 -11.90 -4.78
CA GLY A 85 -25.58 -11.63 -6.17
C GLY A 85 -27.05 -11.30 -6.41
N ILE A 86 -27.98 -11.94 -5.69
CA ILE A 86 -29.43 -11.72 -5.88
C ILE A 86 -29.87 -10.30 -5.49
N PRO A 87 -29.47 -9.72 -4.34
CA PRO A 87 -29.88 -8.37 -3.99
C PRO A 87 -29.32 -7.32 -4.95
N LEU A 88 -28.09 -7.52 -5.43
CA LEU A 88 -27.43 -6.61 -6.37
C LEU A 88 -28.05 -6.71 -7.78
N ALA A 89 -28.34 -7.91 -8.27
CA ALA A 89 -29.01 -8.10 -9.56
C ALA A 89 -30.43 -7.52 -9.57
N LYS A 90 -31.16 -7.63 -8.46
CA LYS A 90 -32.52 -7.10 -8.32
C LYS A 90 -32.55 -5.57 -8.24
N ASN A 91 -31.54 -4.94 -7.60
CA ASN A 91 -31.49 -3.49 -7.43
C ASN A 91 -30.87 -2.76 -8.65
N PHE A 92 -30.13 -3.46 -9.51
CA PHE A 92 -29.38 -2.84 -10.62
C PHE A 92 -29.72 -3.38 -12.02
N GLU A 93 -30.69 -4.29 -12.16
CA GLU A 93 -31.13 -4.89 -13.45
C GLU A 93 -29.99 -5.55 -14.27
N VAL A 94 -28.96 -6.06 -13.60
CA VAL A 94 -27.82 -6.73 -14.24
C VAL A 94 -27.90 -8.25 -14.04
N ASP A 95 -27.53 -9.01 -15.07
CA ASP A 95 -27.44 -10.47 -15.06
C ASP A 95 -26.67 -11.00 -13.82
N SER A 96 -27.39 -11.71 -12.95
CA SER A 96 -26.94 -12.18 -11.62
C SER A 96 -25.66 -13.02 -11.61
N PHE A 97 -25.22 -13.54 -12.76
CA PHE A 97 -24.09 -14.46 -12.89
C PHE A 97 -22.71 -13.78 -12.91
N ARG A 98 -22.65 -12.45 -13.01
CA ARG A 98 -21.43 -11.67 -12.82
C ARG A 98 -21.73 -10.48 -11.92
N ILE A 99 -21.48 -10.65 -10.62
CA ILE A 99 -21.64 -9.56 -9.64
C ILE A 99 -20.59 -8.49 -9.96
N ALA A 100 -21.00 -7.44 -10.65
CA ALA A 100 -20.22 -6.21 -10.74
C ALA A 100 -20.35 -5.50 -9.39
N TYR A 101 -19.23 -5.31 -8.69
CA TYR A 101 -19.22 -4.64 -7.38
C TYR A 101 -19.20 -3.12 -7.53
N THR A 102 -18.71 -2.64 -8.68
CA THR A 102 -18.66 -1.23 -9.06
C THR A 102 -18.62 -1.17 -10.58
N SER A 103 -19.46 -0.34 -11.17
CA SER A 103 -19.48 -0.05 -12.61
C SER A 103 -19.53 1.45 -12.82
N LEU A 104 -18.84 1.91 -13.85
CA LEU A 104 -18.81 3.32 -14.20
C LEU A 104 -19.20 3.49 -15.66
N LEU A 105 -20.25 4.27 -15.89
CA LEU A 105 -20.81 4.52 -17.22
C LEU A 105 -21.06 6.03 -17.38
N TYR A 106 -20.15 6.73 -18.03
CA TYR A 106 -20.21 8.19 -18.17
C TYR A 106 -21.27 8.69 -19.14
N TYR A 107 -21.60 7.89 -20.15
CA TYR A 107 -22.54 8.23 -21.22
C TYR A 107 -23.59 7.15 -21.36
N SER A 108 -24.85 7.57 -21.50
CA SER A 108 -25.98 6.73 -21.91
C SER A 108 -26.43 7.13 -23.31
N TYR A 109 -27.01 6.20 -24.06
CA TYR A 109 -27.63 6.48 -25.35
C TYR A 109 -29.14 6.42 -25.20
N ASP A 110 -29.82 7.47 -25.67
CA ASP A 110 -31.28 7.50 -25.75
C ASP A 110 -31.78 6.62 -26.91
N MET A 111 -33.08 6.35 -26.98
CA MET A 111 -33.71 5.57 -28.07
C MET A 111 -33.48 6.15 -29.47
N PHE A 112 -33.13 7.44 -29.54
CA PHE A 112 -32.78 8.16 -30.77
C PHE A 112 -31.27 8.18 -31.07
N GLY A 113 -30.44 7.48 -30.28
CA GLY A 113 -28.99 7.43 -30.43
C GLY A 113 -28.25 8.67 -29.92
N ASN A 114 -28.95 9.62 -29.30
CA ASN A 114 -28.34 10.82 -28.72
C ASN A 114 -27.55 10.49 -27.45
N ILE A 115 -26.38 11.13 -27.30
CA ILE A 115 -25.51 10.96 -26.14
C ILE A 115 -26.08 11.77 -24.97
N GLN A 116 -26.42 11.08 -23.88
CA GLN A 116 -26.82 11.68 -22.60
C GLN A 116 -25.71 11.47 -21.56
N ILE A 117 -25.28 12.56 -20.92
CA ILE A 117 -24.24 12.53 -19.88
C ILE A 117 -24.85 12.08 -18.55
N ARG A 118 -24.27 11.05 -17.93
CA ARG A 118 -24.67 10.59 -16.60
C ARG A 118 -23.91 11.39 -15.53
N TRP A 119 -24.43 12.56 -15.18
CA TRP A 119 -23.82 13.50 -14.23
C TRP A 119 -23.50 12.91 -12.85
N SER A 120 -24.26 11.91 -12.38
CA SER A 120 -24.01 11.23 -11.11
C SER A 120 -22.62 10.58 -11.07
N GLU A 121 -22.19 9.96 -12.17
CA GLU A 121 -20.88 9.29 -12.26
C GLU A 121 -19.75 10.31 -12.33
N TRP A 122 -19.96 11.41 -13.06
CA TRP A 122 -19.01 12.53 -13.16
C TRP A 122 -18.76 13.16 -11.78
N ILE A 123 -19.83 13.44 -11.04
CA ILE A 123 -19.74 14.00 -9.68
C ILE A 123 -19.05 13.02 -8.73
N GLY A 124 -19.39 11.72 -8.80
CA GLY A 124 -18.75 10.69 -7.98
C GLY A 124 -17.24 10.62 -8.20
N VAL A 125 -16.79 10.67 -9.45
CA VAL A 125 -15.37 10.63 -9.82
C VAL A 125 -14.65 11.91 -9.40
N PHE A 126 -15.28 13.06 -9.60
CA PHE A 126 -14.75 14.34 -9.14
C PHE A 126 -14.55 14.36 -7.61
N LEU A 127 -15.51 13.81 -6.86
CA LEU A 127 -15.40 13.68 -5.41
C LEU A 127 -14.24 12.77 -5.00
N VAL A 128 -14.05 11.63 -5.67
CA VAL A 128 -12.91 10.72 -5.42
C VAL A 128 -11.59 11.45 -5.66
N PHE A 129 -11.46 12.20 -6.76
CA PHE A 129 -10.26 13.00 -7.03
C PHE A 129 -10.02 14.08 -5.98
N LEU A 130 -11.07 14.74 -5.48
CA LEU A 130 -10.95 15.72 -4.38
C LEU A 130 -10.45 15.07 -3.09
N ILE A 131 -10.98 13.90 -2.72
CA ILE A 131 -10.54 13.17 -1.52
C ILE A 131 -9.05 12.78 -1.65
N MET A 132 -8.65 12.27 -2.81
CA MET A 132 -7.25 11.92 -3.08
C MET A 132 -6.32 13.15 -3.02
N ALA A 133 -6.73 14.27 -3.61
CA ALA A 133 -5.98 15.52 -3.57
C ALA A 133 -5.83 16.05 -2.14
N PHE A 134 -6.89 16.00 -1.32
CA PHE A 134 -6.84 16.38 0.08
C PHE A 134 -5.88 15.50 0.90
N SER A 135 -5.88 14.19 0.67
CA SER A 135 -4.95 13.26 1.31
C SER A 135 -3.49 13.57 0.97
N ILE A 136 -3.18 13.83 -0.30
CA ILE A 136 -1.82 14.21 -0.73
C ILE A 136 -1.42 15.56 -0.12
N LEU A 137 -2.31 16.55 -0.12
CA LEU A 137 -2.05 17.87 0.42
C LEU A 137 -1.73 17.82 1.92
N THR A 138 -2.53 17.09 2.71
CA THR A 138 -2.29 16.93 4.14
C THR A 138 -0.95 16.24 4.42
N MET A 139 -0.60 15.20 3.65
CA MET A 139 0.70 14.54 3.74
C MET A 139 1.87 15.51 3.46
N ILE A 140 1.74 16.36 2.42
CA ILE A 140 2.75 17.38 2.11
C ILE A 140 2.88 18.39 3.24
N ILE A 141 1.76 18.92 3.76
CA ILE A 141 1.75 19.90 4.86
C ILE A 141 2.44 19.31 6.11
N PHE A 142 2.09 18.10 6.51
CA PHE A 142 2.74 17.44 7.64
C PHE A 142 4.22 17.14 7.37
N GLY A 143 4.57 16.74 6.13
CA GLY A 143 5.95 16.56 5.71
C GLY A 143 6.78 17.84 5.87
N ILE A 144 6.25 18.98 5.43
CA ILE A 144 6.90 20.29 5.58
C ILE A 144 7.02 20.68 7.05
N LYS A 145 5.95 20.50 7.85
CA LYS A 145 5.99 20.78 9.30
C LYS A 145 7.07 19.96 10.02
N ILE A 146 7.20 18.68 9.69
CA ILE A 146 8.22 17.79 10.25
C ILE A 146 9.61 18.27 9.83
N PHE A 147 9.81 18.58 8.55
CA PHE A 147 11.09 19.07 8.04
C PHE A 147 11.54 20.36 8.72
N THR A 148 10.64 21.34 8.85
CA THR A 148 10.90 22.61 9.52
C THR A 148 11.24 22.41 10.99
N LYS A 149 10.50 21.54 11.71
CA LYS A 149 10.78 21.24 13.12
C LYS A 149 12.14 20.59 13.32
N MET A 150 12.56 19.68 12.42
CA MET A 150 13.88 19.06 12.47
C MET A 150 15.03 20.03 12.18
N LYS A 151 14.81 21.02 11.30
CA LYS A 151 15.81 22.05 10.98
C LYS A 151 16.02 23.03 12.15
N GLY A 152 14.93 23.40 12.84
CA GLY A 152 14.96 24.35 13.96
C GLY A 152 15.32 23.76 15.33
N ALA A 153 15.37 22.43 15.48
CA ALA A 153 15.66 21.80 16.76
C ALA A 153 17.16 21.64 17.02
N SER A 154 17.81 22.75 17.40
CA SER A 154 19.23 22.78 17.83
C SER A 154 19.49 22.09 19.18
N PHE A 155 18.45 21.94 20.01
CA PHE A 155 18.52 21.30 21.34
C PHE A 155 18.44 19.76 21.30
N LEU A 156 18.12 19.15 20.15
CA LEU A 156 18.00 17.70 20.04
C LEU A 156 19.38 17.03 19.94
N SER A 157 19.53 15.89 20.63
CA SER A 157 20.76 15.10 20.54
C SER A 157 21.06 14.68 19.09
N PRO A 158 22.35 14.57 18.70
CA PRO A 158 22.73 14.11 17.36
C PRO A 158 22.12 12.76 16.96
N LYS A 159 21.97 11.86 17.95
CA LYS A 159 21.36 10.54 17.76
C LYS A 159 19.86 10.63 17.43
N THR A 160 19.12 11.49 18.12
CA THR A 160 17.68 11.72 17.87
C THR A 160 17.45 12.39 16.52
N LYS A 161 18.32 13.33 16.13
CA LYS A 161 18.23 14.03 14.84
C LYS A 161 18.45 13.09 13.66
N ASP A 162 19.43 12.18 13.74
CA ASP A 162 19.67 11.18 12.68
C ASP A 162 18.51 10.16 12.58
N LEU A 163 17.92 9.73 13.70
CA LEU A 163 16.74 8.87 13.69
C LEU A 163 15.54 9.54 13.00
N ASN A 164 15.21 10.79 13.38
CA ASN A 164 14.12 11.54 12.76
C ASN A 164 14.36 11.78 11.26
N ARG A 165 15.61 12.04 10.85
CA ARG A 165 15.97 12.20 9.43
C ARG A 165 15.79 10.89 8.64
N GLN A 166 16.14 9.76 9.23
CA GLN A 166 15.94 8.45 8.62
C GLN A 166 14.45 8.13 8.47
N LEU A 167 13.66 8.37 9.51
CA LEU A 167 12.20 8.18 9.51
C LEU A 167 11.51 9.09 8.49
N PHE A 168 11.89 10.36 8.43
CA PHE A 168 11.37 11.28 7.43
C PHE A 168 11.72 10.85 6.01
N ARG A 169 12.97 10.43 5.77
CA ARG A 169 13.37 9.88 4.48
C ARG A 169 12.55 8.64 4.13
N ALA A 170 12.33 7.73 5.07
CA ALA A 170 11.48 6.57 4.87
C ALA A 170 10.05 6.98 4.48
N LEU A 171 9.47 7.94 5.20
CA LEU A 171 8.13 8.44 4.95
C LEU A 171 7.99 9.06 3.54
N VAL A 172 9.00 9.79 3.06
CA VAL A 172 9.01 10.37 1.71
C VAL A 172 9.13 9.28 0.63
N PHE A 173 9.97 8.26 0.84
CA PHE A 173 10.05 7.16 -0.13
C PHE A 173 8.79 6.31 -0.12
N GLN A 174 8.22 6.06 1.05
CA GLN A 174 6.95 5.35 1.21
C GLN A 174 5.82 6.09 0.49
N SER A 175 5.74 7.42 0.56
CA SER A 175 4.66 8.18 -0.08
C SER A 175 4.71 8.16 -1.60
N ILE A 176 5.90 7.99 -2.20
CA ILE A 176 6.05 7.87 -3.65
C ILE A 176 5.46 6.54 -4.15
N ILE A 177 5.49 5.48 -3.35
CA ILE A 177 5.05 4.14 -3.75
C ILE A 177 3.54 4.11 -4.09
N PRO A 178 2.61 4.53 -3.21
CA PRO A 178 1.19 4.62 -3.57
C PRO A 178 0.95 5.58 -4.74
N ILE A 179 1.69 6.68 -4.86
CA ILE A 179 1.50 7.63 -5.98
C ILE A 179 1.72 6.93 -7.32
N VAL A 180 2.82 6.19 -7.45
CA VAL A 180 3.19 5.51 -8.70
C VAL A 180 2.35 4.27 -8.93
N LEU A 181 2.17 3.44 -7.89
CA LEU A 181 1.53 2.13 -8.04
C LEU A 181 0.01 2.19 -7.96
N MET A 182 -0.58 3.04 -7.12
CA MET A 182 -2.03 3.09 -6.90
C MET A 182 -2.66 4.29 -7.59
N ILE A 183 -2.19 5.50 -7.30
CA ILE A 183 -2.86 6.73 -7.71
C ILE A 183 -2.84 6.89 -9.22
N LEU A 184 -1.67 6.78 -9.84
CA LEU A 184 -1.53 6.95 -11.28
C LEU A 184 -2.37 5.96 -12.11
N PRO A 185 -2.26 4.63 -11.92
CA PRO A 185 -3.04 3.70 -12.74
C PRO A 185 -4.54 3.77 -12.46
N VAL A 186 -4.95 4.03 -11.21
CA VAL A 186 -6.37 4.24 -10.87
C VAL A 186 -6.88 5.52 -11.55
N SER A 187 -6.13 6.62 -11.48
CA SER A 187 -6.52 7.89 -12.11
C SER A 187 -6.70 7.75 -13.62
N ILE A 188 -5.78 7.03 -14.29
CA ILE A 188 -5.92 6.71 -15.72
C ILE A 188 -7.19 5.90 -15.98
N LEU A 189 -7.47 4.89 -15.14
CA LEU A 189 -8.67 4.05 -15.27
C LEU A 189 -9.96 4.86 -15.20
N PHE A 190 -10.05 5.81 -14.28
CA PHE A 190 -11.24 6.65 -14.10
C PHE A 190 -11.33 7.74 -15.18
N THR A 191 -10.22 8.38 -15.56
CA THR A 191 -10.26 9.53 -16.47
C THR A 191 -10.42 9.16 -17.95
N PHE A 192 -9.78 8.09 -18.43
CA PHE A 192 -9.83 7.75 -19.87
C PHE A 192 -11.25 7.49 -20.41
N PRO A 193 -12.11 6.73 -19.70
CA PRO A 193 -13.48 6.50 -20.16
C PRO A 193 -14.34 7.77 -20.18
N MET A 194 -13.98 8.83 -19.44
CA MET A 194 -14.64 10.15 -19.52
C MET A 194 -14.48 10.78 -20.90
N PHE A 195 -13.37 10.51 -21.60
CA PHE A 195 -13.13 10.99 -22.95
C PHE A 195 -13.56 9.98 -24.02
N SER A 196 -14.39 8.99 -23.64
CA SER A 196 -14.77 7.85 -24.49
C SER A 196 -13.57 7.02 -24.99
N LEU A 197 -12.43 7.07 -24.29
CA LEU A 197 -11.26 6.27 -24.60
C LEU A 197 -11.33 4.92 -23.89
N GLY A 198 -11.42 3.85 -24.67
CA GLY A 198 -11.37 2.48 -24.16
C GLY A 198 -9.95 2.09 -23.76
N ILE A 199 -9.75 1.71 -22.50
CA ILE A 199 -8.46 1.24 -21.98
C ILE A 199 -8.18 -0.21 -22.42
N GLY A 200 -9.26 -0.96 -22.64
CA GLY A 200 -9.21 -2.34 -23.12
C GLY A 200 -8.41 -3.24 -22.18
N LYS A 201 -7.35 -3.87 -22.69
CA LYS A 201 -6.59 -4.91 -22.00
C LYS A 201 -5.81 -4.40 -20.79
N TYR A 202 -5.47 -3.12 -20.76
CA TYR A 202 -4.71 -2.49 -19.67
C TYR A 202 -5.56 -2.09 -18.47
N ALA A 203 -6.88 -2.29 -18.53
CA ALA A 203 -7.81 -1.92 -17.47
C ALA A 203 -7.55 -2.68 -16.15
N ASN A 204 -6.81 -3.80 -16.19
CA ASN A 204 -6.47 -4.60 -15.00
C ASN A 204 -5.12 -4.21 -14.36
N ILE A 205 -4.38 -3.24 -14.91
CA ILE A 205 -3.15 -2.73 -14.28
C ILE A 205 -3.40 -2.26 -12.84
N PRO A 206 -4.46 -1.48 -12.52
CA PRO A 206 -4.74 -1.08 -11.15
C PRO A 206 -4.90 -2.26 -10.18
N CYS A 207 -5.55 -3.35 -10.61
CA CYS A 207 -5.73 -4.56 -9.80
C CYS A 207 -4.39 -5.27 -9.54
N LEU A 208 -3.55 -5.40 -10.57
CA LEU A 208 -2.21 -5.97 -10.41
C LEU A 208 -1.36 -5.12 -9.47
N SER A 209 -1.37 -3.81 -9.65
CA SER A 209 -0.65 -2.91 -8.76
C SER A 209 -1.16 -3.04 -7.33
N ALA A 210 -2.47 -3.19 -7.12
CA ALA A 210 -3.09 -3.31 -5.79
C ALA A 210 -2.62 -4.58 -5.07
N ALA A 211 -2.46 -5.68 -5.79
CA ALA A 211 -1.88 -6.91 -5.26
C ALA A 211 -0.39 -6.79 -4.91
N LEU A 212 0.39 -6.01 -5.69
CA LEU A 212 1.83 -5.85 -5.49
C LEU A 212 2.20 -4.82 -4.42
N TYR A 213 1.39 -3.77 -4.28
CA TYR A 213 1.65 -2.63 -3.40
C TYR A 213 2.04 -3.04 -1.96
N PRO A 214 1.32 -3.93 -1.26
CA PRO A 214 1.62 -4.33 0.11
C PRO A 214 3.00 -4.96 0.29
N GLY A 215 3.41 -5.79 -0.69
CA GLY A 215 4.72 -6.45 -0.65
C GLY A 215 5.87 -5.50 -0.97
N ILE A 216 5.66 -4.57 -1.92
CA ILE A 216 6.65 -3.55 -2.27
C ILE A 216 6.85 -2.61 -1.09
N GLU A 217 5.76 -2.17 -0.44
CA GLU A 217 5.81 -1.32 0.75
C GLU A 217 6.61 -1.97 1.88
N ALA A 218 6.30 -3.22 2.24
CA ALA A 218 7.03 -3.95 3.28
C ALA A 218 8.53 -4.10 2.94
N SER A 219 8.84 -4.43 1.69
CA SER A 219 10.22 -4.58 1.22
C SER A 219 11.00 -3.27 1.33
N VAL A 220 10.40 -2.15 0.92
CA VAL A 220 11.04 -0.83 1.03
C VAL A 220 11.31 -0.47 2.50
N ASN A 221 10.38 -0.78 3.41
CA ASN A 221 10.56 -0.54 4.84
C ASN A 221 11.76 -1.31 5.41
N ILE A 222 11.90 -2.58 5.00
CA ILE A 222 13.04 -3.41 5.35
C ILE A 222 14.37 -2.81 4.84
N PHE A 223 14.42 -2.30 3.60
CA PHE A 223 15.66 -1.76 3.01
C PHE A 223 16.03 -0.35 3.47
N ILE A 224 15.04 0.50 3.83
CA ILE A 224 15.31 1.87 4.28
C ILE A 224 15.76 1.90 5.73
N ILE A 225 15.15 1.10 6.60
CA ILE A 225 15.46 1.09 8.02
C ILE A 225 16.84 0.44 8.21
N ARG A 226 17.83 1.25 8.64
CA ARG A 226 19.24 0.85 8.71
C ARG A 226 19.46 -0.42 9.56
N ASP A 227 18.70 -0.57 10.63
CA ASP A 227 18.81 -1.73 11.53
C ASP A 227 18.39 -3.03 10.83
N PHE A 228 17.31 -3.02 10.06
CA PHE A 228 16.86 -4.16 9.27
C PHE A 228 17.79 -4.45 8.10
N ARG A 229 18.18 -3.43 7.33
CA ARG A 229 19.13 -3.59 6.21
C ARG A 229 20.48 -4.13 6.67
N ARG A 230 21.00 -3.65 7.81
CA ARG A 230 22.27 -4.14 8.36
C ARG A 230 22.19 -5.63 8.69
N ILE A 231 21.05 -6.14 9.15
CA ILE A 231 20.92 -7.57 9.43
C ILE A 231 20.93 -8.36 8.12
N LEU A 232 20.12 -7.98 7.15
CA LEU A 232 20.07 -8.66 5.84
C LEU A 232 21.41 -8.64 5.11
N MET A 233 22.16 -7.54 5.19
CA MET A 233 23.44 -7.39 4.51
C MET A 233 24.66 -7.84 5.35
N CYS A 234 24.57 -7.89 6.69
CA CYS A 234 25.68 -8.27 7.58
C CYS A 234 25.59 -9.69 8.16
N THR A 235 24.69 -10.56 7.70
CA THR A 235 24.75 -12.02 8.00
C THR A 235 26.07 -12.67 7.53
N LYS A 236 26.97 -11.94 6.84
CA LYS A 236 28.35 -12.37 6.54
C LYS A 236 29.45 -11.83 7.46
N ARG A 237 29.18 -11.05 8.51
CA ARG A 237 30.24 -10.62 9.45
C ARG A 237 30.04 -11.25 10.82
N SER A 238 30.69 -12.39 10.99
CA SER A 238 30.96 -13.05 12.27
C SER A 238 31.23 -12.01 13.35
N ARG A 239 30.36 -11.97 14.37
CA ARG A 239 30.68 -11.28 15.61
C ARG A 239 31.63 -12.18 16.37
N THR A 240 32.94 -11.97 16.17
CA THR A 240 33.94 -12.43 17.10
C THR A 240 33.59 -11.89 18.47
N PHE A 241 33.40 -12.83 19.38
CA PHE A 241 33.06 -12.66 20.77
C PHE A 241 34.20 -11.86 21.45
N HIS A 242 34.03 -10.56 21.69
CA HIS A 242 34.84 -9.86 22.68
C HIS A 242 34.15 -10.00 24.03
N LEU A 243 34.52 -11.07 24.74
CA LEU A 243 34.31 -11.25 26.16
C LEU A 243 35.20 -10.18 26.83
N SER A 244 34.62 -9.04 27.19
CA SER A 244 35.31 -8.08 28.04
C SER A 244 35.36 -8.68 29.45
N THR A 245 36.49 -9.29 29.78
CA THR A 245 36.84 -9.70 31.14
C THR A 245 37.02 -8.45 32.00
N THR A 246 35.96 -8.00 32.67
CA THR A 246 36.09 -7.17 33.87
C THR A 246 36.04 -8.09 35.08
N ALA A 247 37.21 -8.47 35.61
CA ALA A 247 37.32 -9.00 36.96
C ALA A 247 38.76 -8.83 37.49
N TYR A 248 38.88 -8.08 38.60
CA TYR A 248 40.00 -8.02 39.56
C TYR A 248 41.30 -7.27 39.20
N SER A 249 41.30 -5.95 39.40
CA SER A 249 42.50 -5.20 39.85
C SER A 249 42.15 -3.84 40.47
N GLY A 250 41.29 -3.84 41.50
CA GLY A 250 40.82 -2.61 42.16
C GLY A 250 40.79 -2.65 43.70
N VAL A 251 41.29 -3.72 44.32
CA VAL A 251 41.36 -3.85 45.79
C VAL A 251 42.83 -3.91 46.21
N GLN A 252 43.53 -2.77 46.17
CA GLN A 252 44.83 -2.63 46.84
C GLN A 252 45.32 -1.19 47.03
N ARG A 253 44.42 -0.23 47.25
CA ARG A 253 44.82 1.11 47.74
C ARG A 253 43.86 1.60 48.81
N LEU A 254 43.99 1.04 50.02
CA LEU A 254 43.58 1.63 51.30
C LEU A 254 44.25 0.82 52.44
N SER A 255 45.56 1.02 52.65
CA SER A 255 46.27 0.83 53.93
C SER A 255 47.77 1.08 53.75
N ALA A 256 48.21 2.30 54.08
CA ALA A 256 49.54 2.70 54.55
C ALA A 256 49.69 4.21 54.31
#